data_AF-A0A4Y8DEI2-F1
#
_entry.id   AF-A0A4Y8DEI2-F1
#
_cell.length_a   1.000
_cell.length_b   1.000
_cell.length_c   1.000
_cell.angle_alpha   90.00
_cell.angle_beta   90.00
_cell.angle_gamma   90.00
#
_symmetry.space_group_name_H-M   'P 1'
#
loop_
_entity.id
_entity.type
_entity.pdbx_description
1 polymer ?
#
loop_
_entity_poly.entity_id
_entity_poly.type
_entity_poly.pdbx_seq_one_letter_code
_entity_poly.pdbx_strand_id
1 'polypeptide(L)'
;MSDETIRKPDKDFSKEVDTQLPEAEQLAQTNVQGAIEKLTVLEKQTRQASDLASTSRILVGIVTICKNANDWSLLNEQVLLLSKKHGQLKQATTKMVQVVMEFLDSTPNLETKLTVIETLRTVTEGKIFVEVERARVTRILSDIKKEQGDLKSATDILCELQVETFGSMERREKTEFILAQVALCIENNDWTQAGILSRKISTKYLSRKPKKTPEQLVKEAEDREKRRKKGEDVPEPKEDDVTDLKLKYYEQQITLAKHDDKYLDACKNYRQVLDTEAVEEDPQKLHSVLQRIIYYVILAPYDNEQSDLLHRVHKDTRNSQVSLDAQLLKLFTVPELMRWPEVSKIF
;
A
#
# COMPACT_ATOMS: atom_id res chain seq x y z
N MET A 1 -19.75 -10.66 12.15
CA MET A 1 -20.41 -11.69 11.33
C MET A 1 -21.90 -11.46 11.40
N SER A 2 -22.40 -10.55 10.56
CA SER A 2 -23.81 -10.46 10.22
C SER A 2 -23.82 -10.42 8.71
N ASP A 3 -24.19 -11.54 8.10
CA ASP A 3 -24.59 -11.60 6.70
C ASP A 3 -25.60 -10.48 6.47
N GLU A 4 -25.16 -9.39 5.85
CA GLU A 4 -26.03 -8.47 5.12
C GLU A 4 -26.54 -9.26 3.90
N THR A 5 -27.40 -10.24 4.19
CA THR A 5 -28.39 -10.73 3.22
C THR A 5 -29.01 -9.48 2.63
N ILE A 6 -28.79 -9.31 1.33
CA ILE A 6 -29.34 -8.22 0.53
C ILE A 6 -30.83 -8.15 0.87
N ARG A 7 -31.21 -7.24 1.77
CA ARG A 7 -32.61 -7.06 2.12
C ARG A 7 -33.29 -6.68 0.81
N LYS A 8 -34.22 -7.50 0.36
CA LYS A 8 -35.03 -7.15 -0.80
C LYS A 8 -35.65 -5.78 -0.50
N PRO A 9 -35.55 -4.81 -1.43
CA PRO A 9 -36.11 -3.50 -1.21
C PRO A 9 -37.60 -3.65 -0.92
N ASP A 10 -38.09 -2.93 0.10
CA ASP A 10 -39.51 -2.94 0.46
C ASP A 10 -40.36 -2.35 -0.69
N LYS A 11 -39.74 -1.47 -1.49
CA LYS A 11 -40.28 -0.91 -2.73
C LYS A 11 -39.14 -0.61 -3.69
N ASP A 12 -39.23 -1.12 -4.92
CA ASP A 12 -38.25 -0.87 -5.97
C ASP A 12 -38.53 0.48 -6.63
N PHE A 13 -37.58 1.41 -6.50
CA PHE A 13 -37.65 2.76 -7.08
C PHE A 13 -36.80 2.90 -8.36
N SER A 14 -36.23 1.81 -8.88
CA SER A 14 -35.34 1.83 -10.05
C SER A 14 -35.94 2.58 -11.24
N LYS A 15 -37.22 2.36 -11.54
CA LYS A 15 -37.93 3.02 -12.64
C LYS A 15 -38.11 4.53 -12.45
N GLU A 16 -38.34 4.97 -11.23
CA GLU A 16 -38.47 6.40 -10.91
C GLU A 16 -37.09 7.09 -10.95
N VAL A 17 -36.05 6.38 -10.55
CA VAL A 17 -34.66 6.85 -10.67
C VAL A 17 -34.24 6.96 -12.13
N ASP A 18 -34.61 5.99 -12.98
CA ASP A 18 -34.28 5.99 -14.40
C ASP A 18 -34.92 7.15 -15.18
N THR A 19 -36.09 7.63 -14.75
CA THR A 19 -36.74 8.81 -15.36
C THR A 19 -36.23 10.12 -14.76
N GLN A 20 -36.08 10.19 -13.43
CA GLN A 20 -35.75 11.43 -12.75
C GLN A 20 -34.26 11.79 -12.78
N LEU A 21 -33.34 10.83 -12.94
CA LEU A 21 -31.90 11.14 -13.07
C LEU A 21 -31.62 11.96 -14.34
N PRO A 22 -32.05 11.56 -15.55
CA PRO A 22 -31.86 12.38 -16.75
C PRO A 22 -32.57 13.73 -16.67
N GLU A 23 -33.77 13.78 -16.08
CA GLU A 23 -34.48 15.04 -15.86
C GLU A 23 -33.70 15.97 -14.92
N ALA A 24 -33.12 15.43 -13.84
CA ALA A 24 -32.28 16.18 -12.93
C ALA A 24 -30.98 16.65 -13.59
N GLU A 25 -30.37 15.84 -14.47
CA GLU A 25 -29.19 16.23 -15.26
C GLU A 25 -29.49 17.35 -16.25
N GLN A 26 -30.67 17.33 -16.89
CA GLN A 26 -31.11 18.43 -17.76
C GLN A 26 -31.41 19.69 -16.95
N LEU A 27 -32.08 19.56 -15.81
CA LEU A 27 -32.36 20.69 -14.92
C LEU A 27 -31.07 21.28 -14.33
N ALA A 28 -30.05 20.45 -14.08
CA ALA A 28 -28.77 20.89 -13.56
C ALA A 28 -28.04 21.87 -14.51
N GLN A 29 -28.32 21.84 -15.81
CA GLN A 29 -27.77 22.83 -16.75
C GLN A 29 -28.31 24.24 -16.51
N THR A 30 -29.51 24.36 -15.93
CA THR A 30 -30.16 25.66 -15.68
C THR A 30 -30.13 26.05 -14.19
N ASN A 31 -30.36 25.08 -13.30
CA ASN A 31 -30.36 25.26 -11.84
C ASN A 31 -29.88 23.99 -11.12
N VAL A 32 -28.62 24.02 -10.68
CA VAL A 32 -27.94 22.92 -9.98
C VAL A 32 -28.59 22.61 -8.63
N GLN A 33 -28.94 23.64 -7.84
CA GLN A 33 -29.53 23.47 -6.51
C GLN A 33 -30.92 22.82 -6.59
N GLY A 34 -31.75 23.26 -7.53
CA GLY A 34 -33.09 22.68 -7.73
C GLY A 34 -33.05 21.21 -8.17
N ALA A 35 -32.04 20.81 -8.96
CA ALA A 35 -31.82 19.41 -9.32
C ALA A 35 -31.43 18.56 -8.09
N ILE A 36 -30.53 19.07 -7.24
CA ILE A 36 -30.09 18.39 -6.02
C ILE A 36 -31.25 18.25 -5.01
N GLU A 37 -32.10 19.26 -4.86
CA GLU A 37 -33.27 19.19 -3.98
C GLU A 37 -34.24 18.09 -4.40
N LYS A 38 -34.55 18.00 -5.70
CA LYS A 38 -35.39 16.92 -6.26
C LYS A 38 -34.79 15.55 -5.97
N LEU A 39 -33.49 15.36 -6.26
CA LEU A 39 -32.79 14.11 -5.98
C LEU A 39 -32.71 13.80 -4.48
N THR A 40 -32.64 14.82 -3.62
CA THR A 40 -32.62 14.67 -2.16
C THR A 40 -33.94 14.16 -1.61
N VAL A 41 -35.07 14.59 -2.20
CA VAL A 41 -36.40 14.06 -1.83
C VAL A 41 -36.50 12.58 -2.22
N LEU A 42 -36.05 12.23 -3.42
CA LEU A 42 -36.03 10.84 -3.89
C LEU A 42 -35.10 9.98 -3.01
N GLU A 43 -33.91 10.48 -2.68
CA GLU A 43 -32.95 9.82 -1.77
C GLU A 43 -33.58 9.48 -0.41
N LYS A 44 -34.39 10.38 0.14
CA LYS A 44 -35.10 10.12 1.41
C LYS A 44 -36.07 8.95 1.27
N GLN A 45 -36.79 8.84 0.16
CA GLN A 45 -37.76 7.76 -0.08
C GLN A 45 -37.07 6.42 -0.32
N THR A 46 -36.01 6.39 -1.15
CA THR A 46 -35.25 5.17 -1.44
C THR A 46 -34.48 4.67 -0.22
N ARG A 47 -33.95 5.59 0.61
CA ARG A 47 -33.31 5.26 1.89
C ARG A 47 -34.30 4.63 2.87
N GLN A 48 -35.50 5.20 3.00
CA GLN A 48 -36.55 4.64 3.86
C GLN A 48 -37.00 3.24 3.41
N ALA A 49 -37.02 3.00 2.09
CA ALA A 49 -37.34 1.70 1.51
C ALA A 49 -36.17 0.71 1.49
N SER A 50 -35.00 1.08 2.04
CA SER A 50 -33.76 0.29 2.03
C SER A 50 -33.32 -0.18 0.64
N ASP A 51 -33.66 0.58 -0.42
CA ASP A 51 -33.27 0.26 -1.79
C ASP A 51 -31.83 0.72 -2.07
N LEU A 52 -30.90 -0.22 -1.97
CA LEU A 52 -29.48 0.03 -2.17
C LEU A 52 -29.14 0.47 -3.58
N ALA A 53 -29.75 -0.15 -4.60
CA ALA A 53 -29.39 0.10 -6.00
C ALA A 53 -29.77 1.53 -6.39
N SER A 54 -31.00 1.92 -6.09
CA SER A 54 -31.52 3.26 -6.35
C SER A 54 -30.79 4.31 -5.52
N THR A 55 -30.62 4.10 -4.21
CA THR A 55 -29.93 5.07 -3.34
C THR A 55 -28.48 5.30 -3.79
N SER A 56 -27.76 4.24 -4.17
CA SER A 56 -26.38 4.37 -4.68
C SER A 56 -26.33 5.21 -5.95
N ARG A 57 -27.26 4.98 -6.90
CA ARG A 57 -27.31 5.74 -8.15
C ARG A 57 -27.68 7.21 -7.93
N ILE A 58 -28.59 7.50 -7.00
CA ILE A 58 -28.95 8.87 -6.65
C ILE A 58 -27.76 9.61 -6.04
N LEU A 59 -27.02 9.00 -5.11
CA LEU A 59 -25.83 9.61 -4.53
C LEU A 59 -24.76 9.90 -5.58
N VAL A 60 -24.50 8.94 -6.47
CA VAL A 60 -23.58 9.11 -7.61
C VAL A 60 -24.06 10.22 -8.54
N GLY A 61 -25.37 10.30 -8.82
CA GLY A 61 -25.97 11.35 -9.63
C GLY A 61 -25.79 12.75 -9.04
N ILE A 62 -26.06 12.92 -7.74
CA ILE A 62 -25.85 14.20 -7.03
C ILE A 62 -24.40 14.65 -7.14
N VAL A 63 -23.45 13.75 -6.90
CA VAL A 63 -22.02 14.03 -6.98
C VAL A 63 -21.58 14.35 -8.42
N THR A 64 -22.10 13.63 -9.41
CA THR A 64 -21.80 13.84 -10.83
C THR A 64 -22.34 15.17 -11.35
N ILE A 65 -23.55 15.56 -10.91
CA ILE A 65 -24.13 16.87 -11.22
C ILE A 65 -23.25 18.00 -10.69
N CYS A 66 -22.75 17.90 -9.45
CA CYS A 66 -21.85 18.91 -8.88
C CYS A 66 -20.54 18.99 -9.67
N LYS A 67 -19.99 17.85 -10.11
CA LYS A 67 -18.81 17.81 -10.98
C LYS A 67 -19.06 18.49 -12.31
N ASN A 68 -20.17 18.17 -12.99
CA ASN A 68 -20.51 18.74 -14.30
C ASN A 68 -20.73 20.26 -14.25
N ALA A 69 -21.22 20.77 -13.11
CA ALA A 69 -21.34 22.19 -12.84
C ALA A 69 -20.02 22.89 -12.47
N ASN A 70 -18.91 22.14 -12.30
CA ASN A 70 -17.62 22.62 -11.78
C ASN A 70 -17.70 23.28 -10.38
N ASP A 71 -18.76 23.03 -9.62
CA ASP A 71 -18.94 23.57 -8.26
C ASP A 71 -18.46 22.55 -7.21
N TRP A 72 -17.16 22.61 -6.92
CA TRP A 72 -16.50 21.73 -5.95
C TRP A 72 -16.84 22.08 -4.50
N SER A 73 -17.18 23.33 -4.20
CA SER A 73 -17.70 23.75 -2.88
C SER A 73 -19.01 23.06 -2.57
N LEU A 74 -19.96 23.09 -3.52
CA LEU A 74 -21.24 22.44 -3.36
C LEU A 74 -21.08 20.92 -3.24
N LEU A 75 -20.17 20.33 -4.02
CA LEU A 75 -19.85 18.91 -3.90
C LEU A 75 -19.43 18.55 -2.46
N ASN A 76 -18.51 19.32 -1.88
CA ASN A 76 -18.00 19.09 -0.53
C ASN A 76 -19.11 19.16 0.52
N GLU A 77 -19.99 20.16 0.43
CA GLU A 77 -21.14 20.30 1.32
C GLU A 77 -22.11 19.13 1.18
N GLN A 78 -22.44 18.72 -0.05
CA GLN A 78 -23.35 17.59 -0.29
C GLN A 78 -22.76 16.27 0.20
N VAL A 79 -21.48 16.01 -0.04
CA VAL A 79 -20.80 14.80 0.44
C VAL A 79 -20.80 14.74 1.97
N LEU A 80 -20.56 15.87 2.65
CA LEU A 80 -20.67 15.96 4.12
C LEU A 80 -22.09 15.74 4.62
N LEU A 81 -23.10 16.36 3.98
CA LEU A 81 -24.51 16.22 4.34
C LEU A 81 -24.99 14.78 4.16
N LEU A 82 -24.74 14.18 3.01
CA LEU A 82 -25.17 12.82 2.68
C LEU A 82 -24.50 11.77 3.57
N SER A 83 -23.25 12.02 3.97
CA SER A 83 -22.48 11.17 4.89
C SER A 83 -22.99 11.22 6.34
N LYS A 84 -23.54 12.36 6.78
CA LYS A 84 -24.07 12.58 8.14
C LYS A 84 -25.55 12.20 8.30
N LYS A 85 -26.26 11.90 7.21
CA LYS A 85 -27.68 11.52 7.27
C LYS A 85 -27.89 10.22 8.04
N HIS A 86 -28.80 10.27 9.02
CA HIS A 86 -29.14 9.11 9.83
C HIS A 86 -29.79 8.00 8.99
N GLY A 87 -29.32 6.77 9.17
CA GLY A 87 -29.84 5.59 8.48
C GLY A 87 -29.36 5.43 7.03
N GLN A 88 -28.26 6.09 6.64
CA GLN A 88 -27.73 5.91 5.29
C GLN A 88 -27.13 4.52 5.08
N LEU A 89 -27.37 3.94 3.90
CA LEU A 89 -26.85 2.62 3.56
C LEU A 89 -25.33 2.66 3.39
N LYS A 90 -24.61 1.76 4.06
CA LYS A 90 -23.14 1.71 4.08
C LYS A 90 -22.57 1.58 2.67
N GLN A 91 -23.04 0.59 1.91
CA GLN A 91 -22.58 0.35 0.53
C GLN A 91 -22.90 1.52 -0.42
N ALA A 92 -24.00 2.25 -0.21
CA ALA A 92 -24.30 3.46 -0.99
C ALA A 92 -23.30 4.58 -0.69
N THR A 93 -22.90 4.73 0.58
CA THR A 93 -21.88 5.68 1.01
C THR A 93 -20.50 5.29 0.45
N THR A 94 -20.15 4.00 0.44
CA THR A 94 -18.90 3.49 -0.17
C THR A 94 -18.84 3.85 -1.66
N LYS A 95 -19.89 3.54 -2.43
CA LYS A 95 -19.95 3.87 -3.86
C LYS A 95 -19.85 5.37 -4.12
N MET A 96 -20.52 6.19 -3.29
CA MET A 96 -20.40 7.64 -3.37
C MET A 96 -18.95 8.10 -3.17
N VAL A 97 -18.27 7.61 -2.11
CA VAL A 97 -16.86 7.96 -1.82
C VAL A 97 -15.93 7.52 -2.95
N GLN A 98 -16.11 6.32 -3.50
CA GLN A 98 -15.30 5.81 -4.62
C GLN A 98 -15.43 6.70 -5.86
N VAL A 99 -16.64 7.14 -6.21
CA VAL A 99 -16.84 8.05 -7.35
C VAL A 99 -16.21 9.43 -7.09
N VAL A 100 -16.33 9.97 -5.88
CA VAL A 100 -15.64 11.23 -5.52
C VAL A 100 -14.12 11.08 -5.65
N MET A 101 -13.56 9.93 -5.28
CA MET A 101 -12.12 9.66 -5.44
C MET A 101 -11.68 9.66 -6.91
N GLU A 102 -12.47 9.08 -7.82
CA GLU A 102 -12.21 9.15 -9.27
C GLU A 102 -12.24 10.59 -9.81
N PHE A 103 -12.98 11.48 -9.16
CA PHE A 103 -13.06 12.88 -9.57
C PHE A 103 -11.84 13.70 -9.16
N LEU A 104 -11.01 13.21 -8.24
CA LEU A 104 -9.81 13.92 -7.78
C LEU A 104 -8.82 14.20 -8.92
N ASP A 105 -8.75 13.34 -9.94
CA ASP A 105 -7.88 13.52 -11.11
C ASP A 105 -8.44 14.54 -12.11
N SER A 106 -9.75 14.80 -12.08
CA SER A 106 -10.41 15.81 -12.91
C SER A 106 -10.41 17.21 -12.29
N THR A 107 -9.75 17.39 -11.15
CA THR A 107 -9.77 18.68 -10.44
C THR A 107 -8.94 19.74 -11.19
N PRO A 108 -9.44 20.97 -11.34
CA PRO A 108 -8.74 22.02 -12.08
C PRO A 108 -7.56 22.61 -11.29
N ASN A 109 -7.69 22.72 -9.96
CA ASN A 109 -6.72 23.39 -9.10
C ASN A 109 -6.24 22.49 -7.95
N LEU A 110 -4.97 22.66 -7.56
CA LEU A 110 -4.38 21.96 -6.41
C LEU A 110 -5.13 22.26 -5.10
N GLU A 111 -5.57 23.50 -4.90
CA GLU A 111 -6.34 23.90 -3.71
C GLU A 111 -7.70 23.18 -3.65
N THR A 112 -8.43 23.12 -4.78
CA THR A 112 -9.69 22.38 -4.84
C THR A 112 -9.46 20.90 -4.52
N LYS A 113 -8.37 20.31 -5.03
CA LYS A 113 -7.99 18.92 -4.73
C LYS A 113 -7.77 18.71 -3.23
N LEU A 114 -7.07 19.62 -2.56
CA LEU A 114 -6.85 19.55 -1.10
C LEU A 114 -8.16 19.63 -0.31
N THR A 115 -9.06 20.57 -0.65
CA THR A 115 -10.34 20.70 0.06
C THR A 115 -11.21 19.45 -0.07
N VAL A 116 -11.27 18.84 -1.26
CA VAL A 116 -12.03 17.58 -1.48
C VAL A 116 -11.39 16.41 -0.73
N ILE A 117 -10.06 16.36 -0.67
CA ILE A 117 -9.36 15.32 0.10
C ILE A 117 -9.62 15.46 1.61
N GLU A 118 -9.60 16.69 2.14
CA GLU A 118 -9.90 16.95 3.55
C GLU A 118 -11.35 16.56 3.90
N THR A 119 -12.32 16.89 3.04
CA THR A 119 -13.72 16.51 3.24
C THR A 119 -13.91 15.00 3.19
N LEU A 120 -13.22 14.30 2.27
CA LEU A 120 -13.20 12.84 2.22
C LEU A 120 -12.59 12.22 3.49
N ARG A 121 -11.51 12.79 4.04
CA ARG A 121 -10.93 12.34 5.31
C ARG A 121 -11.91 12.51 6.47
N THR A 122 -12.61 13.63 6.56
CA THR A 122 -13.65 13.85 7.59
C THR A 122 -14.84 12.90 7.42
N VAL A 123 -15.26 12.62 6.19
CA VAL A 123 -16.40 11.73 5.90
C VAL A 123 -16.11 10.26 6.21
N THR A 124 -14.86 9.84 6.03
CA THR A 124 -14.40 8.46 6.24
C THR A 124 -13.90 8.20 7.66
N GLU A 125 -13.80 9.23 8.50
CA GLU A 125 -13.37 9.10 9.89
C GLU A 125 -14.35 8.24 10.72
N GLY A 126 -13.82 7.25 11.42
CA GLY A 126 -14.60 6.35 12.30
C GLY A 126 -15.47 5.31 11.58
N LYS A 127 -15.44 5.24 10.24
CA LYS A 127 -16.26 4.30 9.45
C LYS A 127 -15.44 3.12 8.95
N ILE A 128 -15.63 1.95 9.57
CA ILE A 128 -14.89 0.70 9.26
C ILE A 128 -15.06 0.28 7.79
N PHE A 129 -16.23 0.51 7.19
CA PHE A 129 -16.56 0.04 5.84
C PHE A 129 -15.99 0.90 4.69
N VAL A 130 -15.31 2.01 5.00
CA VAL A 130 -14.60 2.88 4.03
C VAL A 130 -13.14 3.11 4.47
N GLU A 131 -12.58 2.17 5.23
CA GLU A 131 -11.20 2.27 5.76
C GLU A 131 -10.15 2.23 4.65
N VAL A 132 -10.39 1.45 3.59
CA VAL A 132 -9.47 1.31 2.44
C VAL A 132 -9.44 2.60 1.63
N GLU A 133 -10.61 3.17 1.36
CA GLU A 133 -10.76 4.45 0.66
C GLU A 133 -10.07 5.57 1.46
N ARG A 134 -10.25 5.61 2.79
CA ARG A 134 -9.54 6.55 3.65
C ARG A 134 -8.02 6.42 3.52
N ALA A 135 -7.50 5.20 3.51
CA ALA A 135 -6.08 4.95 3.36
C ALA A 135 -5.53 5.52 2.06
N ARG A 136 -6.21 5.23 0.94
CA ARG A 136 -5.84 5.71 -0.39
C ARG A 136 -5.88 7.23 -0.51
N VAL A 137 -6.94 7.88 -0.02
CA VAL A 137 -7.06 9.35 0.00
C VAL A 137 -5.95 9.99 0.85
N THR A 138 -5.64 9.38 1.99
CA THR A 138 -4.58 9.87 2.90
C THR A 138 -3.20 9.77 2.26
N ARG A 139 -2.94 8.71 1.47
CA ARG A 139 -1.71 8.59 0.68
C ARG A 139 -1.57 9.70 -0.34
N ILE A 140 -2.63 9.97 -1.11
CA ILE A 140 -2.63 11.08 -2.09
C ILE A 140 -2.36 12.42 -1.40
N LEU A 141 -2.95 12.65 -0.21
CA LEU A 141 -2.68 13.87 0.56
C LEU A 141 -1.21 13.99 0.96
N SER A 142 -0.62 12.89 1.44
CA SER A 142 0.79 12.82 1.84
C SER A 142 1.71 13.10 0.65
N ASP A 143 1.44 12.50 -0.52
CA ASP A 143 2.20 12.72 -1.74
C ASP A 143 2.16 14.19 -2.20
N ILE A 144 0.98 14.82 -2.16
CA ILE A 144 0.83 16.26 -2.47
C ILE A 144 1.63 17.13 -1.49
N LYS A 145 1.59 16.81 -0.18
CA LYS A 145 2.34 17.56 0.84
C LYS A 145 3.85 17.39 0.68
N LYS A 146 4.30 16.21 0.26
CA LYS A 146 5.69 15.94 -0.10
C LYS A 146 6.12 16.76 -1.31
N GLU A 147 5.31 16.86 -2.36
CA GLU A 147 5.58 17.70 -3.53
C GLU A 147 5.66 19.20 -3.18
N GLN A 148 4.86 19.64 -2.19
CA GLN A 148 4.92 21.00 -1.65
C GLN A 148 6.17 21.26 -0.78
N GLY A 149 6.99 20.24 -0.50
CA GLY A 149 8.18 20.33 0.34
C GLY A 149 7.89 20.22 1.85
N ASP A 150 6.65 19.97 2.25
CA ASP A 150 6.26 19.79 3.66
C ASP A 150 6.33 18.30 4.06
N LEU A 151 7.56 17.82 4.23
CA LEU A 151 7.85 16.43 4.58
C LEU A 151 7.35 16.03 5.97
N LYS A 152 7.35 16.96 6.92
CA LYS A 152 6.91 16.68 8.30
C LYS A 152 5.41 16.38 8.33
N SER A 153 4.60 17.29 7.81
CA SER A 153 3.15 17.09 7.74
C SER A 153 2.80 15.86 6.90
N ALA A 154 3.50 15.62 5.79
CA ALA A 154 3.29 14.43 4.96
C ALA A 154 3.53 13.13 5.76
N THR A 155 4.59 13.09 6.57
CA THR A 155 4.94 11.94 7.41
C THR A 155 3.91 11.74 8.51
N ASP A 156 3.55 12.80 9.25
CA ASP A 156 2.60 12.71 10.37
C ASP A 156 1.23 12.20 9.90
N ILE A 157 0.74 12.74 8.77
CA ILE A 157 -0.55 12.34 8.17
C ILE A 157 -0.55 10.86 7.78
N LEU A 158 0.54 10.37 7.17
CA LEU A 158 0.59 8.99 6.70
C LEU A 158 0.84 8.00 7.85
N CYS A 159 1.64 8.38 8.86
CA CYS A 159 1.98 7.54 10.01
C CYS A 159 0.87 7.46 11.05
N GLU A 160 -0.04 8.43 11.13
CA GLU A 160 -1.26 8.37 11.95
C GLU A 160 -2.15 7.16 11.56
N LEU A 161 -2.11 6.78 10.28
CA LEU A 161 -2.89 5.68 9.74
C LEU A 161 -2.26 4.31 10.07
N GLN A 162 -2.86 3.57 11.00
CA GLN A 162 -2.44 2.22 11.36
C GLN A 162 -2.98 1.15 10.39
N VAL A 163 -2.45 1.14 9.16
CA VAL A 163 -2.87 0.23 8.08
C VAL A 163 -2.74 -1.26 8.41
N GLU A 164 -1.90 -1.63 9.38
CA GLU A 164 -1.79 -3.02 9.82
C GLU A 164 -3.08 -3.59 10.41
N THR A 165 -3.94 -2.72 10.95
CA THR A 165 -5.18 -3.11 11.65
C THR A 165 -6.37 -3.30 10.70
N PHE A 166 -6.28 -2.80 9.46
CA PHE A 166 -7.41 -2.81 8.53
C PHE A 166 -7.70 -4.21 8.02
N GLY A 167 -8.83 -4.79 8.41
CA GLY A 167 -9.17 -6.18 8.07
C GLY A 167 -9.46 -6.37 6.58
N SER A 168 -10.01 -5.34 5.92
CA SER A 168 -10.50 -5.41 4.54
C SER A 168 -9.45 -5.16 3.47
N MET A 169 -8.27 -4.68 3.85
CA MET A 169 -7.20 -4.31 2.94
C MET A 169 -6.32 -5.52 2.54
N GLU A 170 -5.93 -5.58 1.27
CA GLU A 170 -5.07 -6.64 0.75
C GLU A 170 -3.68 -6.59 1.41
N ARG A 171 -3.10 -7.77 1.67
CA ARG A 171 -1.80 -7.88 2.35
C ARG A 171 -0.66 -7.19 1.57
N ARG A 172 -0.70 -7.25 0.24
CA ARG A 172 0.24 -6.54 -0.63
C ARG A 172 0.14 -5.03 -0.42
N GLU A 173 -1.07 -4.49 -0.54
CA GLU A 173 -1.35 -3.06 -0.36
C GLU A 173 -0.92 -2.58 1.03
N LYS A 174 -1.23 -3.33 2.09
CA LYS A 174 -0.73 -3.02 3.45
C LYS A 174 0.79 -2.89 3.51
N THR A 175 1.50 -3.82 2.86
CA THR A 175 2.96 -3.83 2.86
C THR A 175 3.50 -2.61 2.10
N GLU A 176 2.92 -2.27 0.97
CA GLU A 176 3.26 -1.05 0.21
C GLU A 176 3.06 0.22 1.03
N PHE A 177 1.96 0.31 1.78
CA PHE A 177 1.70 1.46 2.67
C PHE A 177 2.74 1.57 3.79
N ILE A 178 3.07 0.45 4.46
CA ILE A 178 4.09 0.49 5.53
C ILE A 178 5.47 0.85 4.95
N LEU A 179 5.82 0.34 3.76
CA LEU A 179 7.06 0.71 3.08
C LEU A 179 7.10 2.19 2.70
N ALA A 180 5.97 2.77 2.28
CA ALA A 180 5.87 4.20 2.00
C ALA A 180 6.03 5.04 3.28
N GLN A 181 5.41 4.63 4.39
CA GLN A 181 5.59 5.27 5.70
C GLN A 181 7.06 5.25 6.13
N VAL A 182 7.73 4.10 6.03
CA VAL A 182 9.17 3.98 6.36
C VAL A 182 10.01 4.89 5.46
N ALA A 183 9.71 4.96 4.16
CA ALA A 183 10.43 5.84 3.23
C ALA A 183 10.34 7.31 3.64
N LEU A 184 9.13 7.80 3.97
CA LEU A 184 8.93 9.17 4.42
C LEU A 184 9.63 9.46 5.75
N CYS A 185 9.58 8.52 6.70
CA CYS A 185 10.31 8.67 7.96
C CYS A 185 11.82 8.78 7.74
N ILE A 186 12.38 7.98 6.80
CA ILE A 186 13.81 8.07 6.43
C ILE A 186 14.13 9.43 5.81
N GLU A 187 13.29 9.92 4.88
CA GLU A 187 13.48 11.25 4.25
C GLU A 187 13.35 12.40 5.27
N ASN A 188 12.47 12.25 6.28
CA ASN A 188 12.29 13.21 7.37
C ASN A 188 13.35 13.06 8.50
N ASN A 189 14.31 12.14 8.36
CA ASN A 189 15.31 11.80 9.38
C ASN A 189 14.75 11.30 10.72
N ASP A 190 13.52 10.76 10.75
CA ASP A 190 12.98 10.06 11.92
C ASP A 190 13.30 8.56 11.84
N TRP A 191 14.53 8.24 12.21
CA TRP A 191 15.06 6.88 12.20
C TRP A 191 14.36 5.96 13.21
N THR A 192 13.87 6.53 14.32
CA THR A 192 13.21 5.75 15.38
C THR A 192 11.84 5.24 14.94
N GLN A 193 11.01 6.11 14.36
CA GLN A 193 9.72 5.72 13.78
C GLN A 193 9.91 4.72 12.64
N ALA A 194 10.88 4.96 11.75
CA ALA A 194 11.20 4.04 10.65
C ALA A 194 11.55 2.62 11.15
N GLY A 195 12.33 2.51 12.24
CA GLY A 195 12.66 1.24 12.88
C GLY A 195 11.46 0.55 13.58
N ILE A 196 10.49 1.32 14.08
CA ILE A 196 9.26 0.77 14.67
C ILE A 196 8.33 0.26 13.55
N LEU A 197 8.12 1.06 12.51
CA LEU A 197 7.23 0.75 11.40
C LEU A 197 7.73 -0.45 10.60
N SER A 198 9.03 -0.56 10.35
CA SER A 198 9.60 -1.70 9.63
C SER A 198 9.37 -3.05 10.32
N ARG A 199 9.37 -3.09 11.66
CA ARG A 199 9.06 -4.31 12.44
C ARG A 199 7.62 -4.80 12.26
N LYS A 200 6.72 -3.96 11.76
CA LYS A 200 5.33 -4.34 11.47
C LYS A 200 5.21 -5.19 10.20
N ILE A 201 6.21 -5.16 9.33
CA ILE A 201 6.24 -5.99 8.11
C ILE A 201 6.70 -7.40 8.48
N SER A 202 5.88 -8.40 8.12
CA SER A 202 6.24 -9.80 8.33
C SER A 202 7.27 -10.27 7.30
N THR A 203 8.49 -10.57 7.73
CA THR A 203 9.57 -11.12 6.88
C THR A 203 9.19 -12.47 6.23
N LYS A 204 8.27 -13.24 6.85
CA LYS A 204 7.71 -14.46 6.27
C LYS A 204 6.87 -14.19 5.01
N TYR A 205 6.25 -13.02 4.90
CA TYR A 205 5.54 -12.63 3.67
C TYR A 205 6.50 -12.39 2.51
N LEU A 206 7.63 -11.75 2.81
CA LEU A 206 8.67 -11.38 1.84
C LEU A 206 9.62 -12.55 1.51
N SER A 207 9.56 -13.65 2.27
CA SER A 207 10.36 -14.83 1.98
C SER A 207 9.89 -15.53 0.70
N ARG A 208 10.86 -16.08 -0.05
CA ARG A 208 10.63 -16.79 -1.31
C ARG A 208 9.59 -17.90 -1.09
N LYS A 209 8.46 -17.81 -1.79
CA LYS A 209 7.54 -18.95 -1.87
C LYS A 209 8.26 -20.05 -2.63
N PRO A 210 8.36 -21.28 -2.10
CA PRO A 210 8.94 -22.38 -2.86
C PRO A 210 8.18 -22.52 -4.18
N LYS A 211 8.88 -22.61 -5.32
CA LYS A 211 8.25 -22.82 -6.63
C LYS A 211 7.38 -24.07 -6.52
N LYS A 212 6.05 -23.90 -6.60
CA LYS A 212 5.11 -25.02 -6.58
C LYS A 212 5.40 -25.90 -7.80
N THR A 213 5.51 -27.21 -7.62
CA THR A 213 5.71 -28.13 -8.73
C THR A 213 4.49 -28.08 -9.67
N PRO A 214 4.65 -28.35 -10.98
CA PRO A 214 3.55 -28.34 -11.95
C PRO A 214 2.35 -29.20 -11.50
N GLU A 215 2.62 -30.32 -10.83
CA GLU A 215 1.61 -31.22 -10.26
C GLU A 215 0.78 -30.57 -9.12
N GLN A 216 1.39 -29.69 -8.32
CA GLN A 216 0.68 -28.97 -7.26
C GLN A 216 -0.21 -27.86 -7.83
N LEU A 217 0.23 -27.18 -8.89
CA LEU A 217 -0.56 -26.17 -9.60
C LEU A 217 -1.78 -26.79 -10.28
N VAL A 218 -1.61 -27.96 -10.90
CA VAL A 218 -2.73 -28.71 -11.52
C VAL A 218 -3.73 -29.18 -10.46
N LYS A 219 -3.26 -29.74 -9.34
CA LYS A 219 -4.13 -30.20 -8.26
C LYS A 219 -4.90 -29.07 -7.57
N GLU A 220 -4.26 -27.92 -7.38
CA GLU A 220 -4.88 -26.72 -6.81
C GLU A 220 -5.88 -26.08 -7.78
N ALA A 221 -5.60 -26.11 -9.10
CA ALA A 221 -6.53 -25.71 -10.14
C ALA A 221 -7.76 -26.62 -10.20
N GLU A 222 -7.58 -27.94 -10.14
CA GLU A 222 -8.68 -28.92 -10.12
C GLU A 222 -9.55 -28.78 -8.86
N ASP A 223 -8.96 -28.61 -7.69
CA ASP A 223 -9.71 -28.42 -6.43
C ASP A 223 -10.43 -27.07 -6.41
N ARG A 224 -9.87 -26.04 -7.04
CA ARG A 224 -10.52 -24.75 -7.24
C ARG A 224 -11.68 -24.83 -8.22
N GLU A 225 -11.55 -25.61 -9.29
CA GLU A 225 -12.65 -25.86 -10.23
C GLU A 225 -13.79 -26.64 -9.54
N LYS A 226 -13.48 -27.59 -8.65
CA LYS A 226 -14.47 -28.28 -7.81
C LYS A 226 -15.18 -27.34 -6.83
N ARG A 227 -14.48 -26.33 -6.27
CA ARG A 227 -15.09 -25.30 -5.40
C ARG A 227 -15.94 -24.30 -6.17
N ARG A 228 -15.50 -23.87 -7.36
CA ARG A 228 -16.32 -23.08 -8.30
C ARG A 228 -17.60 -23.82 -8.70
N LYS A 229 -17.53 -25.13 -8.97
CA LYS A 229 -18.70 -25.98 -9.23
C LYS A 229 -19.65 -26.12 -8.04
N LYS A 230 -19.18 -25.85 -6.81
CA LYS A 230 -20.01 -25.82 -5.58
C LYS A 230 -20.64 -24.46 -5.28
N GLY A 231 -20.47 -23.46 -6.15
CA GLY A 231 -21.07 -22.13 -5.99
C GLY A 231 -20.31 -21.19 -5.04
N GLU A 232 -19.08 -21.54 -4.67
CA GLU A 232 -18.20 -20.67 -3.88
C GLU A 232 -17.45 -19.73 -4.83
N ASP A 233 -17.58 -18.41 -4.61
CA ASP A 233 -16.88 -17.39 -5.40
C ASP A 233 -15.40 -17.38 -4.99
N VAL A 234 -14.58 -18.18 -5.67
CA VAL A 234 -13.15 -18.29 -5.38
C VAL A 234 -12.38 -17.26 -6.22
N PRO A 235 -11.82 -16.19 -5.62
CA PRO A 235 -11.02 -15.20 -6.34
C PRO A 235 -9.82 -15.85 -7.04
N GLU A 236 -9.39 -15.27 -8.16
CA GLU A 236 -8.19 -15.73 -8.88
C GLU A 236 -6.94 -15.56 -8.03
N PRO A 237 -6.06 -16.59 -7.95
CA PRO A 237 -4.76 -16.41 -7.34
C PRO A 237 -4.01 -15.47 -8.26
N LYS A 238 -4.05 -14.18 -7.94
CA LYS A 238 -3.04 -13.26 -8.43
C LYS A 238 -1.72 -13.80 -7.87
N GLU A 239 -0.78 -14.09 -8.76
CA GLU A 239 0.59 -14.33 -8.33
C GLU A 239 1.09 -13.01 -7.77
N ASP A 240 1.00 -12.87 -6.45
CA ASP A 240 1.65 -11.77 -5.75
C ASP A 240 3.15 -11.94 -5.89
N ASP A 241 3.72 -11.42 -6.97
CA ASP A 241 5.16 -11.26 -7.09
C ASP A 241 5.59 -10.19 -6.10
N VAL A 242 6.00 -10.61 -4.91
CA VAL A 242 6.46 -9.74 -3.82
C VAL A 242 7.94 -9.36 -3.96
N THR A 243 8.57 -9.71 -5.08
CA THR A 243 10.01 -9.49 -5.29
C THR A 243 10.36 -8.01 -5.24
N ASP A 244 9.53 -7.15 -5.83
CA ASP A 244 9.69 -5.69 -5.81
C ASP A 244 9.59 -5.13 -4.38
N LEU A 245 8.61 -5.59 -3.60
CA LEU A 245 8.42 -5.19 -2.20
C LEU A 245 9.57 -5.67 -1.32
N LYS A 246 10.08 -6.88 -1.59
CA LYS A 246 11.23 -7.45 -0.88
C LYS A 246 12.47 -6.59 -1.09
N LEU A 247 12.76 -6.21 -2.33
CA LEU A 247 13.93 -5.36 -2.64
C LEU A 247 13.84 -4.00 -1.96
N LYS A 248 12.69 -3.32 -2.07
CA LYS A 248 12.45 -2.03 -1.40
C LYS A 248 12.58 -2.14 0.13
N TYR A 249 12.01 -3.18 0.72
CA TYR A 249 12.12 -3.44 2.16
C TYR A 249 13.58 -3.54 2.61
N TYR A 250 14.37 -4.41 1.95
CA TYR A 250 15.76 -4.61 2.37
C TYR A 250 16.63 -3.39 2.10
N GLU A 251 16.38 -2.63 1.03
CA GLU A 251 17.09 -1.36 0.79
C GLU A 251 16.85 -0.34 1.92
N GLN A 252 15.60 -0.20 2.38
CA GLN A 252 15.27 0.64 3.53
C GLN A 252 15.92 0.09 4.82
N GLN A 253 15.89 -1.22 5.05
CA GLN A 253 16.53 -1.85 6.22
C GLN A 253 18.04 -1.64 6.24
N ILE A 254 18.70 -1.73 5.08
CA ILE A 254 20.12 -1.45 4.94
C ILE A 254 20.41 0.02 5.29
N THR A 255 19.56 0.95 4.84
CA THR A 255 19.73 2.37 5.13
C THR A 255 19.59 2.65 6.63
N LEU A 256 18.62 2.03 7.29
CA LEU A 256 18.45 2.08 8.75
C LEU A 256 19.66 1.47 9.49
N ALA A 257 20.13 0.30 9.06
CA ALA A 257 21.28 -0.37 9.67
C ALA A 257 22.59 0.43 9.51
N LYS A 258 22.78 1.12 8.38
CA LYS A 258 23.92 2.01 8.15
C LYS A 258 23.91 3.21 9.09
N HIS A 259 22.75 3.80 9.34
CA HIS A 259 22.62 4.92 10.27
C HIS A 259 22.95 4.51 11.71
N ASP A 260 22.54 3.31 12.11
CA ASP A 260 22.77 2.77 13.46
C ASP A 260 24.15 2.10 13.65
N ASP A 261 25.04 2.15 12.65
CA ASP A 261 26.33 1.43 12.62
C ASP A 261 26.23 -0.09 12.87
N LYS A 262 25.06 -0.68 12.57
CA LYS A 262 24.79 -2.12 12.72
C LYS A 262 25.23 -2.88 11.47
N TYR A 263 26.53 -2.98 11.25
CA TYR A 263 27.11 -3.62 10.06
C TYR A 263 26.75 -5.11 9.91
N LEU A 264 26.59 -5.83 11.02
CA LEU A 264 26.20 -7.24 11.01
C LEU A 264 24.76 -7.44 10.47
N ASP A 265 23.84 -6.55 10.85
CA ASP A 265 22.47 -6.57 10.35
C ASP A 265 22.40 -6.17 8.87
N ALA A 266 23.20 -5.17 8.46
CA ALA A 266 23.35 -4.81 7.05
C ALA A 266 23.81 -6.01 6.22
N CYS A 267 24.80 -6.78 6.69
CA CYS A 267 25.24 -8.02 6.04
C CYS A 267 24.10 -9.04 5.91
N LYS A 268 23.35 -9.31 6.98
CA LYS A 268 22.20 -10.25 6.96
C LYS A 268 21.16 -9.80 5.93
N ASN A 269 20.87 -8.51 5.85
CA ASN A 269 19.94 -7.93 4.88
C ASN A 269 20.44 -8.08 3.43
N TYR A 270 21.71 -7.77 3.14
CA TYR A 270 22.28 -7.98 1.81
C TYR A 270 22.27 -9.45 1.38
N ARG A 271 22.46 -10.39 2.32
CA ARG A 271 22.34 -11.82 2.03
C ARG A 271 20.92 -12.20 1.60
N GLN A 272 19.89 -11.65 2.26
CA GLN A 272 18.51 -11.87 1.85
C GLN A 272 18.18 -11.28 0.47
N VAL A 273 18.86 -10.18 0.11
CA VAL A 273 18.81 -9.60 -1.25
C VAL A 273 19.46 -10.55 -2.26
N LEU A 274 20.62 -11.14 -1.94
CA LEU A 274 21.32 -12.13 -2.78
C LEU A 274 20.47 -13.38 -3.06
N ASP A 275 19.65 -13.82 -2.08
CA ASP A 275 18.74 -14.97 -2.23
C ASP A 275 17.53 -14.69 -3.16
N THR A 276 17.47 -13.51 -3.79
CA THR A 276 16.37 -13.08 -4.65
C THR A 276 16.70 -13.32 -6.13
N GLU A 277 15.79 -13.99 -6.86
CA GLU A 277 16.00 -14.41 -8.27
C GLU A 277 16.39 -13.22 -9.18
N ALA A 278 15.73 -12.07 -9.02
CA ALA A 278 16.01 -10.86 -9.79
C ALA A 278 17.44 -10.28 -9.62
N VAL A 279 18.13 -10.62 -8.52
CA VAL A 279 19.52 -10.19 -8.25
C VAL A 279 20.51 -11.27 -8.67
N GLU A 280 20.11 -12.54 -8.62
CA GLU A 280 20.91 -13.67 -9.11
C GLU A 280 21.07 -13.65 -10.64
N GLU A 281 20.04 -13.20 -11.37
CA GLU A 281 20.06 -13.11 -12.83
C GLU A 281 20.87 -11.93 -13.38
N ASP A 282 21.19 -10.92 -12.56
CA ASP A 282 21.92 -9.71 -12.97
C ASP A 282 23.37 -9.74 -12.45
N PRO A 283 24.38 -10.06 -13.30
CA PRO A 283 25.77 -10.22 -12.87
C PRO A 283 26.38 -8.97 -12.22
N GLN A 284 25.97 -7.76 -12.63
CA GLN A 284 26.52 -6.52 -12.09
C GLN A 284 26.02 -6.26 -10.66
N LYS A 285 24.71 -6.46 -10.44
CA LYS A 285 24.13 -6.31 -9.10
C LYS A 285 24.65 -7.37 -8.17
N LEU A 286 24.74 -8.62 -8.62
CA LEU A 286 25.31 -9.73 -7.85
C LEU A 286 26.75 -9.42 -7.39
N HIS A 287 27.60 -8.93 -8.29
CA HIS A 287 28.96 -8.51 -7.94
C HIS A 287 28.96 -7.44 -6.84
N SER A 288 28.16 -6.38 -7.01
CA SER A 288 28.08 -5.28 -6.04
C SER A 288 27.53 -5.70 -4.67
N VAL A 289 26.56 -6.62 -4.64
CA VAL A 289 25.96 -7.15 -3.41
C VAL A 289 26.96 -8.06 -2.68
N LEU A 290 27.68 -8.92 -3.40
CA LEU A 290 28.73 -9.77 -2.81
C LEU A 290 29.86 -8.94 -2.20
N GLN A 291 30.35 -7.94 -2.93
CA GLN A 291 31.39 -7.03 -2.43
C GLN A 291 30.93 -6.33 -1.14
N ARG A 292 29.70 -5.81 -1.11
CA ARG A 292 29.12 -5.18 0.07
C ARG A 292 29.00 -6.15 1.25
N ILE A 293 28.56 -7.39 1.01
CA ILE A 293 28.49 -8.42 2.07
C ILE A 293 29.86 -8.62 2.70
N ILE A 294 30.92 -8.79 1.89
CA ILE A 294 32.28 -9.02 2.40
C ILE A 294 32.74 -7.84 3.26
N TYR A 295 32.60 -6.60 2.79
CA TYR A 295 33.01 -5.42 3.56
C TYR A 295 32.21 -5.26 4.86
N TYR A 296 30.89 -5.49 4.85
CA TYR A 296 30.08 -5.36 6.06
C TYR A 296 30.37 -6.44 7.11
N VAL A 297 30.73 -7.66 6.70
CA VAL A 297 31.15 -8.71 7.64
C VAL A 297 32.49 -8.38 8.30
N ILE A 298 33.42 -7.80 7.56
CA ILE A 298 34.76 -7.44 8.07
C ILE A 298 34.67 -6.22 8.99
N LEU A 299 33.84 -5.23 8.65
CA LEU A 299 33.65 -4.03 9.47
C LEU A 299 32.82 -4.28 10.73
N ALA A 300 32.07 -5.38 10.79
CA ALA A 300 31.29 -5.71 11.98
C ALA A 300 32.21 -6.03 13.17
N PRO A 301 31.84 -5.61 14.39
CA PRO A 301 32.57 -6.00 15.60
C PRO A 301 32.70 -7.52 15.74
N TYR A 302 33.82 -7.97 16.30
CA TYR A 302 34.05 -9.40 16.54
C TYR A 302 33.03 -9.94 17.55
N ASP A 303 32.24 -10.89 17.09
CA ASP A 303 31.25 -11.63 17.88
C ASP A 303 31.12 -13.06 17.33
N ASN A 304 30.54 -13.97 18.11
CA ASN A 304 30.30 -15.35 17.69
C ASN A 304 29.43 -15.41 16.42
N GLU A 305 28.43 -14.53 16.32
CA GLU A 305 27.59 -14.42 15.10
C GLU A 305 28.40 -13.94 13.89
N GLN A 306 29.31 -12.98 14.10
CA GLN A 306 30.17 -12.45 13.05
C GLN A 306 31.09 -13.55 12.50
N SER A 307 31.71 -14.34 13.39
CA SER A 307 32.59 -15.45 13.01
C SER A 307 31.86 -16.55 12.23
N ASP A 308 30.66 -16.97 12.66
CA ASP A 308 29.83 -17.95 11.92
C ASP A 308 29.44 -17.41 10.54
N LEU A 309 29.00 -16.14 10.47
CA LEU A 309 28.66 -15.51 9.20
C LEU A 309 29.87 -15.41 8.27
N LEU A 310 31.04 -15.05 8.78
CA LEU A 310 32.28 -14.92 8.02
C LEU A 310 32.68 -16.26 7.39
N HIS A 311 32.67 -17.35 8.15
CA HIS A 311 32.94 -18.68 7.61
C HIS A 311 31.87 -19.16 6.62
N ARG A 312 30.60 -18.83 6.86
CA ARG A 312 29.51 -19.18 5.94
C ARG A 312 29.61 -18.43 4.62
N VAL A 313 29.98 -17.15 4.66
CA VAL A 313 30.24 -16.36 3.44
C VAL A 313 31.46 -16.93 2.73
N HIS A 314 32.55 -17.23 3.43
CA HIS A 314 33.77 -17.80 2.82
C HIS A 314 33.52 -19.12 2.07
N LYS A 315 32.61 -19.96 2.57
CA LYS A 315 32.23 -21.25 1.93
C LYS A 315 31.39 -21.08 0.66
N ASP A 316 30.87 -19.88 0.38
CA ASP A 316 30.03 -19.65 -0.80
C ASP A 316 30.85 -19.63 -2.09
N THR A 317 30.50 -20.51 -3.02
CA THR A 317 31.16 -20.67 -4.33
C THR A 317 31.08 -19.41 -5.21
N ARG A 318 30.04 -18.56 -5.00
CA ARG A 318 29.81 -17.34 -5.77
C ARG A 318 30.89 -16.28 -5.56
N ASN A 319 31.64 -16.35 -4.46
CA ASN A 319 32.75 -15.43 -4.16
C ASN A 319 33.91 -15.52 -5.16
N SER A 320 33.98 -16.59 -5.95
CA SER A 320 35.00 -16.74 -7.01
C SER A 320 34.93 -15.60 -8.04
N GLN A 321 33.76 -14.98 -8.22
CA GLN A 321 33.55 -13.84 -9.12
C GLN A 321 34.16 -12.53 -8.61
N VAL A 322 34.50 -12.46 -7.32
CA VAL A 322 35.09 -11.29 -6.67
C VAL A 322 36.43 -11.69 -6.06
N SER A 323 37.38 -12.06 -6.92
CA SER A 323 38.61 -12.74 -6.50
C SER A 323 39.52 -11.89 -5.59
N LEU A 324 39.47 -10.56 -5.67
CA LEU A 324 40.21 -9.67 -4.77
C LEU A 324 39.56 -9.63 -3.38
N ASP A 325 38.26 -9.34 -3.29
CA ASP A 325 37.59 -9.26 -1.99
C ASP A 325 37.52 -10.63 -1.28
N ALA A 326 37.49 -11.74 -2.04
CA ALA A 326 37.59 -13.08 -1.48
C ALA A 326 38.97 -13.36 -0.84
N GLN A 327 40.06 -12.78 -1.37
CA GLN A 327 41.38 -12.86 -0.73
C GLN A 327 41.39 -12.07 0.58
N LEU A 328 40.80 -10.88 0.59
CA LEU A 328 40.63 -10.09 1.81
C LEU A 328 39.85 -10.89 2.86
N LEU A 329 38.73 -11.51 2.49
CA LEU A 329 37.95 -12.37 3.39
C LEU A 329 38.78 -13.54 3.95
N LYS A 330 39.62 -14.17 3.14
CA LYS A 330 40.50 -15.28 3.57
C LYS A 330 41.53 -14.82 4.60
N LEU A 331 42.02 -13.58 4.50
CA LEU A 331 42.95 -13.04 5.47
C LEU A 331 42.32 -12.90 6.87
N PHE A 332 41.01 -12.63 6.95
CA PHE A 332 40.28 -12.55 8.22
C PHE A 332 39.76 -13.91 8.75
N THR A 333 39.78 -14.99 7.95
CA THR A 333 39.45 -16.34 8.46
C THR A 333 40.60 -17.02 9.17
N VAL A 334 41.85 -16.64 8.87
CA VAL A 334 43.05 -17.23 9.44
C VAL A 334 43.43 -16.48 10.71
N PRO A 335 43.74 -17.16 11.83
CA PRO A 335 44.19 -16.53 13.06
C PRO A 335 45.67 -16.11 12.97
N GLU A 336 46.00 -15.30 11.96
CA GLU A 336 47.35 -14.77 11.72
C GLU A 336 47.35 -13.23 11.90
N LEU A 337 48.38 -12.70 12.55
CA LEU A 337 48.50 -11.26 12.77
C LEU A 337 48.93 -10.57 11.48
N MET A 338 48.12 -9.60 11.02
CA MET A 338 48.40 -8.81 9.83
C MET A 338 48.90 -7.41 10.18
N ARG A 339 49.85 -6.90 9.37
CA ARG A 339 50.33 -5.51 9.45
C ARG A 339 49.52 -4.62 8.51
N TRP A 340 48.85 -3.62 9.04
CA TRP A 340 48.05 -2.66 8.27
C TRP A 340 48.76 -2.06 7.03
N PRO A 341 50.06 -1.67 7.08
CA PRO A 341 50.77 -1.13 5.92
C PRO A 341 50.95 -2.11 4.76
N GLU A 342 50.92 -3.42 5.02
CA GLU A 342 51.01 -4.45 3.98
C GLU A 342 49.64 -4.71 3.35
N VAL A 343 48.58 -4.67 4.16
CA VAL A 343 47.19 -4.80 3.69
C VAL A 343 46.79 -3.63 2.79
N SER A 344 47.08 -2.38 3.20
CA SER A 344 46.71 -1.16 2.46
C SER A 344 47.42 -0.96 1.11
N LYS A 345 48.45 -1.77 0.81
CA LYS A 345 49.16 -1.73 -0.48
C LYS A 345 48.54 -2.66 -1.52
N ILE A 346 47.78 -3.65 -1.05
CA ILE A 346 47.24 -4.74 -1.87
C ILE A 346 45.73 -4.52 -2.11
N PHE A 347 45.04 -4.00 -1.11
CA PHE A 347 43.61 -3.65 -1.11
C PHE A 347 43.47 -2.17 -0.77
#